data_AF-A0A8I3AH81-F1
#
_entry.id   AF-A0A8I3AH81-F1
#
_cell.length_a   1.000
_cell.length_b   1.000
_cell.length_c   1.000
_cell.angle_alpha   90.00
_cell.angle_beta   90.00
_cell.angle_gamma   90.00
#
_symmetry.space_group_name_H-M   'P 1'
#
loop_
_entity.id
_entity.type
_entity.pdbx_description
1 polymer ?
#
loop_
_entity_poly.entity_id
_entity_poly.type
_entity_poly.pdbx_seq_one_letter_code
_entity_poly.pdbx_strand_id
1 'polypeptide(L)'
;MPQLRSMPQLRSNGPILVTESSLPYWQVNVEPSARTEECPAALLNLDDKDIGILSTPDADYQAQSWAEVRHLTATNHLEHFRRVPSDLRRYRVFIYDLKQEHGSVMNFVLKYRLGWQAPIIPRGRPFEYEEDLKVLHNDWPYGIDPRIKHLIVWTKFDLEEDPETGDLSDETRRKVDGYVNEAFRAHMPEDTVIWFRNWSSLKSIHAVEHFHVMLFDPPEGFIQ
;
A
#
# COMPACT_ATOMS: atom_id res chain seq x y z
N MET A 1 0.09 74.70 -6.56
CA MET A 1 1.02 73.87 -7.37
C MET A 1 2.24 73.66 -6.49
N PRO A 2 2.58 72.45 -6.03
CA PRO A 2 2.48 71.16 -6.71
C PRO A 2 1.61 70.09 -5.99
N GLN A 3 1.29 69.04 -6.73
CA GLN A 3 0.36 67.94 -6.43
C GLN A 3 1.02 66.84 -5.57
N LEU A 4 0.34 66.38 -4.51
CA LEU A 4 0.67 65.13 -3.82
C LEU A 4 0.18 63.94 -4.67
N ARG A 5 1.10 63.05 -5.05
CA ARG A 5 0.80 61.77 -5.69
C ARG A 5 0.12 60.82 -4.68
N SER A 6 -1.00 60.24 -5.10
CA SER A 6 -1.73 59.18 -4.40
C SER A 6 -0.90 57.90 -4.30
N MET A 7 -0.81 57.32 -3.10
CA MET A 7 -0.35 55.94 -2.89
C MET A 7 -1.45 54.95 -3.33
N PRO A 8 -1.10 53.79 -3.94
CA PRO A 8 -2.08 52.77 -4.25
C PRO A 8 -2.52 52.06 -2.97
N GLN A 9 -3.84 51.92 -2.80
CA GLN A 9 -4.44 51.08 -1.76
C GLN A 9 -4.03 49.62 -1.97
N LEU A 10 -3.37 49.04 -0.96
CA LEU A 10 -3.22 47.59 -0.86
C LEU A 10 -4.62 46.97 -0.74
N ARG A 11 -5.00 46.18 -1.75
CA ARG A 11 -6.18 45.33 -1.68
C ARG A 11 -5.94 44.29 -0.59
N SER A 12 -6.81 44.31 0.41
CA SER A 12 -6.96 43.23 1.39
C SER A 12 -7.26 41.93 0.64
N ASN A 13 -6.30 41.02 0.61
CA ASN A 13 -6.59 39.61 0.38
C ASN A 13 -7.28 39.13 1.65
N GLY A 14 -8.58 38.83 1.54
CA GLY A 14 -9.33 38.19 2.60
C GLY A 14 -8.69 36.86 3.01
N PRO A 15 -8.95 36.39 4.24
CA PRO A 15 -8.41 35.12 4.70
C PRO A 15 -8.90 34.00 3.77
N ILE A 16 -7.97 33.18 3.30
CA ILE A 16 -8.29 31.88 2.73
C ILE A 16 -8.96 31.10 3.86
N LEU A 17 -10.28 30.93 3.76
CA LEU A 17 -11.03 30.02 4.63
C LEU A 17 -10.54 28.61 4.29
N VAL A 18 -9.54 28.15 5.02
CA VAL A 18 -9.27 26.72 5.15
C VAL A 18 -10.47 26.19 5.93
N THR A 19 -11.50 25.72 5.23
CA THR A 19 -12.57 24.99 5.88
C THR A 19 -11.97 23.68 6.35
N GLU A 20 -11.58 23.61 7.63
CA GLU A 20 -11.47 22.32 8.30
C GLU A 20 -12.76 21.56 7.97
N SER A 21 -12.63 20.46 7.24
CA SER A 21 -13.76 19.62 6.89
C SER A 21 -14.41 19.16 8.20
N SER A 22 -15.55 19.74 8.55
CA SER A 22 -16.32 19.38 9.75
C SER A 22 -16.94 17.98 9.65
N LEU A 23 -16.67 17.26 8.57
CA LEU A 23 -17.22 15.94 8.32
C LEU A 23 -16.47 14.91 9.18
N PRO A 24 -17.19 13.93 9.75
CA PRO A 24 -16.53 12.78 10.32
C PRO A 24 -15.75 12.02 9.25
N TYR A 25 -14.67 11.33 9.62
CA TYR A 25 -13.75 10.66 8.68
C TYR A 25 -14.46 9.72 7.69
N TRP A 26 -15.56 9.07 8.10
CA TRP A 26 -16.31 8.16 7.23
C TRP A 26 -17.20 8.88 6.20
N GLN A 27 -17.24 10.21 6.19
CA GLN A 27 -17.95 11.02 5.20
C GLN A 27 -17.01 11.85 4.32
N VAL A 28 -15.73 11.94 4.68
CA VAL A 28 -14.70 12.58 3.85
C VAL A 28 -14.51 11.76 2.58
N ASN A 29 -14.49 12.43 1.42
CA ASN A 29 -14.51 11.82 0.07
C ASN A 29 -15.78 11.02 -0.27
N VAL A 30 -16.89 11.29 0.42
CA VAL A 30 -18.21 10.73 0.09
C VAL A 30 -19.13 11.84 -0.42
N GLU A 31 -19.75 11.61 -1.57
CA GLU A 31 -20.77 12.49 -2.14
C GLU A 31 -21.89 12.75 -1.13
N PRO A 32 -22.41 13.99 -0.98
CA PRO A 32 -23.42 14.32 0.03
C PRO A 32 -24.63 13.38 0.05
N SER A 33 -25.08 12.91 -1.12
CA SER A 33 -26.21 11.99 -1.26
C SER A 33 -25.94 10.56 -0.80
N ALA A 34 -24.67 10.18 -0.65
CA ALA A 34 -24.24 8.84 -0.23
C ALA A 34 -23.70 8.81 1.21
N ARG A 35 -23.75 9.94 1.93
CA ARG A 35 -23.30 10.02 3.33
C ARG A 35 -24.30 9.33 4.25
N THR A 36 -23.75 8.60 5.22
CA THR A 36 -24.51 7.97 6.31
C THR A 36 -24.29 8.75 7.60
N GLU A 37 -25.35 8.91 8.39
CA GLU A 37 -25.26 9.54 9.72
C GLU A 37 -24.33 8.74 10.62
N GLU A 38 -24.50 7.41 10.66
CA GLU A 38 -23.66 6.50 11.42
C GLU A 38 -22.43 6.03 10.61
N CYS A 39 -21.36 5.68 11.32
CA CYS A 39 -20.17 5.12 10.70
C CYS A 39 -20.46 3.70 10.17
N PRO A 40 -20.20 3.41 8.87
CA PRO A 40 -20.38 2.08 8.32
C PRO A 40 -19.57 1.03 9.08
N ALA A 41 -20.13 -0.18 9.22
CA ALA A 41 -19.50 -1.28 9.97
C ALA A 41 -18.07 -1.60 9.50
N ALA A 42 -17.83 -1.52 8.18
CA ALA A 42 -16.51 -1.73 7.57
C ALA A 42 -15.42 -0.73 8.01
N LEU A 43 -15.83 0.41 8.57
CA LEU A 43 -14.97 1.52 8.99
C LEU A 43 -14.95 1.71 10.50
N LEU A 44 -15.59 0.82 11.28
CA LEU A 44 -15.50 0.85 12.73
C LEU A 44 -14.17 0.28 13.22
N ASN A 45 -13.74 0.71 14.41
CA ASN A 45 -12.55 0.20 15.11
C ASN A 45 -11.24 0.29 14.30
N LEU A 46 -11.09 1.34 13.51
CA LEU A 46 -9.84 1.64 12.81
C LEU A 46 -8.80 2.22 13.79
N ASP A 47 -7.53 2.01 13.46
CA ASP A 47 -6.43 2.67 14.16
C ASP A 47 -6.33 4.16 13.78
N ASP A 48 -5.57 4.92 14.57
CA ASP A 48 -5.41 6.37 14.38
C ASP A 48 -4.82 6.73 13.01
N LYS A 49 -3.96 5.85 12.45
CA LYS A 49 -3.35 6.07 11.15
C LYS A 49 -4.42 6.04 10.06
N ASP A 50 -5.26 5.01 10.05
CA ASP A 50 -6.31 4.87 9.06
C ASP A 50 -7.39 5.94 9.21
N ILE A 51 -7.75 6.32 10.45
CA ILE A 51 -8.64 7.45 10.70
C ILE A 51 -8.04 8.74 10.12
N GLY A 52 -6.75 8.99 10.35
CA GLY A 52 -6.04 10.15 9.81
C GLY A 52 -6.03 10.16 8.27
N ILE A 53 -5.77 9.03 7.63
CA ILE A 53 -5.82 8.90 6.17
C ILE A 53 -7.24 9.17 5.66
N LEU A 54 -8.26 8.53 6.23
CA LEU A 54 -9.66 8.70 5.81
C LEU A 54 -10.17 10.13 6.05
N SER A 55 -9.62 10.84 7.02
CA SER A 55 -9.97 12.24 7.30
C SER A 55 -9.38 13.24 6.29
N THR A 56 -8.53 12.79 5.36
CA THR A 56 -7.88 13.65 4.37
C THR A 56 -8.70 13.67 3.07
N PRO A 57 -9.06 14.84 2.52
CA PRO A 57 -9.64 14.92 1.18
C PRO A 57 -8.69 14.37 0.11
N ASP A 58 -9.22 13.65 -0.87
CA ASP A 58 -8.44 13.12 -2.01
C ASP A 58 -7.74 14.24 -2.78
N ALA A 59 -8.33 15.44 -2.84
CA ALA A 59 -7.73 16.61 -3.48
C ALA A 59 -6.45 17.11 -2.78
N ASP A 60 -6.32 16.83 -1.48
CA ASP A 60 -5.16 17.22 -0.67
C ASP A 60 -4.12 16.09 -0.60
N TYR A 61 -4.48 14.90 -1.11
CA TYR A 61 -3.60 13.75 -1.13
C TYR A 61 -2.43 13.96 -2.11
N GLN A 62 -1.23 13.61 -1.67
CA GLN A 62 -0.01 13.66 -2.48
C GLN A 62 0.59 12.27 -2.60
N ALA A 63 0.81 11.83 -3.84
CA ALA A 63 1.44 10.55 -4.12
C ALA A 63 2.89 10.54 -3.62
N GLN A 64 3.29 9.48 -2.91
CA GLN A 64 4.68 9.33 -2.47
C GLN A 64 5.58 9.07 -3.68
N SER A 65 6.61 9.88 -3.84
CA SER A 65 7.59 9.79 -4.93
C SER A 65 8.47 8.55 -4.80
N TRP A 66 9.11 8.14 -5.91
CA TRP A 66 10.06 7.02 -5.89
C TRP A 66 11.19 7.22 -4.86
N ALA A 67 11.70 8.44 -4.70
CA ALA A 67 12.73 8.76 -3.73
C ALA A 67 12.27 8.53 -2.28
N GLU A 68 11.06 8.96 -1.95
CA GLU A 68 10.46 8.73 -0.62
C GLU A 68 10.20 7.25 -0.38
N VAL A 69 9.63 6.55 -1.36
CA VAL A 69 9.37 5.10 -1.27
C VAL A 69 10.68 4.34 -1.02
N ARG A 70 11.75 4.64 -1.79
CA ARG A 70 13.09 4.05 -1.56
C ARG A 70 13.60 4.34 -0.16
N HIS A 71 13.46 5.59 0.30
CA HIS A 71 13.91 5.98 1.63
C HIS A 71 13.19 5.17 2.71
N LEU A 72 11.86 5.11 2.67
CA LEU A 72 11.05 4.36 3.65
C LEU A 72 11.42 2.87 3.68
N THR A 73 11.63 2.25 2.52
CA THR A 73 12.07 0.86 2.44
C THR A 73 13.50 0.67 2.98
N ALA A 74 14.43 1.56 2.62
CA ALA A 74 15.82 1.46 3.08
C ALA A 74 15.98 1.66 4.60
N THR A 75 15.13 2.49 5.21
CA THR A 75 15.11 2.71 6.66
C THR A 75 14.11 1.81 7.40
N ASN A 76 13.44 0.89 6.70
CA ASN A 76 12.43 -0.01 7.24
C ASN A 76 11.24 0.69 7.96
N HIS A 77 10.90 1.91 7.55
CA HIS A 77 9.78 2.71 8.07
C HIS A 77 8.51 2.47 7.25
N LEU A 78 8.13 1.21 7.11
CA LEU A 78 7.05 0.74 6.23
C LEU A 78 5.67 1.24 6.70
N GLU A 79 5.53 1.55 7.99
CA GLU A 79 4.34 2.16 8.60
C GLU A 79 3.98 3.52 8.01
N HIS A 80 4.89 4.18 7.30
CA HIS A 80 4.62 5.46 6.64
C HIS A 80 4.08 5.32 5.22
N PHE A 81 3.99 4.11 4.65
CA PHE A 81 3.23 3.91 3.44
C PHE A 81 1.73 4.16 3.67
N ARG A 82 1.12 4.96 2.80
CA ARG A 82 -0.29 5.35 2.89
C ARG A 82 -0.99 5.05 1.57
N ARG A 83 -2.28 4.79 1.64
CA ARG A 83 -3.15 4.72 0.46
C ARG A 83 -3.76 6.09 0.18
N VAL A 84 -4.22 6.28 -1.05
CA VAL A 84 -5.18 7.36 -1.34
C VAL A 84 -6.38 7.19 -0.40
N PRO A 85 -6.92 8.26 0.22
CA PRO A 85 -7.99 8.15 1.20
C PRO A 85 -9.22 7.38 0.69
N SER A 86 -9.70 7.67 -0.52
CA SER A 86 -10.82 6.92 -1.09
C SER A 86 -10.48 5.46 -1.43
N ASP A 87 -9.25 5.15 -1.80
CA ASP A 87 -8.81 3.76 -2.02
C ASP A 87 -8.72 2.99 -0.70
N LEU A 88 -8.28 3.62 0.39
CA LEU A 88 -8.33 3.01 1.73
C LEU A 88 -9.77 2.68 2.13
N ARG A 89 -10.71 3.61 1.90
CA ARG A 89 -12.13 3.37 2.16
C ARG A 89 -12.64 2.16 1.38
N ARG A 90 -12.40 2.13 0.07
CA ARG A 90 -12.82 1.02 -0.80
C ARG A 90 -12.18 -0.30 -0.37
N TYR A 91 -10.91 -0.29 0.00
CA TYR A 91 -10.21 -1.47 0.55
C TYR A 91 -10.88 -1.99 1.82
N ARG A 92 -11.19 -1.10 2.77
CA ARG A 92 -11.81 -1.48 4.05
C ARG A 92 -13.20 -2.07 3.85
N VAL A 93 -14.02 -1.47 2.99
CA VAL A 93 -15.33 -2.01 2.59
C VAL A 93 -15.18 -3.38 1.92
N PHE A 94 -14.29 -3.49 0.93
CA PHE A 94 -14.03 -4.75 0.24
C PHE A 94 -13.60 -5.87 1.20
N ILE A 95 -12.67 -5.60 2.12
CA ILE A 95 -12.22 -6.59 3.11
C ILE A 95 -13.34 -6.99 4.07
N TYR A 96 -14.19 -6.05 4.47
CA TYR A 96 -15.35 -6.32 5.31
C TYR A 96 -16.32 -7.28 4.60
N ASP A 97 -16.74 -6.95 3.38
CA ASP A 97 -17.70 -7.75 2.61
C ASP A 97 -17.13 -9.14 2.30
N LEU A 98 -15.87 -9.20 1.86
CA LEU A 98 -15.18 -10.45 1.54
C LEU A 98 -15.15 -11.40 2.75
N LYS A 99 -14.87 -10.90 3.96
CA LYS A 99 -14.90 -11.73 5.18
C LYS A 99 -16.27 -12.35 5.42
N GLN A 100 -17.36 -11.62 5.13
CA GLN A 100 -18.71 -12.14 5.28
C GLN A 100 -19.04 -13.19 4.20
N GLU A 101 -18.63 -12.96 2.96
CA GLU A 101 -18.94 -13.84 1.82
C GLU A 101 -18.09 -15.13 1.80
N HIS A 102 -16.81 -15.05 2.18
CA HIS A 102 -15.85 -16.13 2.02
C HIS A 102 -15.33 -16.70 3.36
N GLY A 103 -15.83 -16.18 4.48
CA GLY A 103 -15.42 -16.53 5.84
C GLY A 103 -14.04 -15.98 6.24
N SER A 104 -13.12 -15.81 5.29
CA SER A 104 -11.83 -15.14 5.53
C SER A 104 -11.21 -14.58 4.25
N VAL A 105 -10.36 -13.56 4.40
CA VAL A 105 -9.53 -12.99 3.32
C VAL A 105 -8.62 -14.05 2.72
N MET A 106 -8.08 -14.93 3.56
CA MET A 106 -7.24 -16.05 3.17
C MET A 106 -7.95 -16.99 2.18
N ASN A 107 -9.18 -17.43 2.49
CA ASN A 107 -9.93 -18.33 1.62
C ASN A 107 -10.14 -17.73 0.23
N PHE A 108 -10.45 -16.43 0.18
CA PHE A 108 -10.59 -15.73 -1.08
C PHE A 108 -9.28 -15.70 -1.87
N VAL A 109 -8.17 -15.31 -1.24
CA VAL A 109 -6.87 -15.21 -1.90
C VAL A 109 -6.43 -16.58 -2.42
N LEU A 110 -6.50 -17.64 -1.60
CA LEU A 110 -6.12 -18.98 -2.04
C LEU A 110 -6.95 -19.46 -3.22
N LYS A 111 -8.28 -19.33 -3.13
CA LYS A 111 -9.19 -19.86 -4.14
C LYS A 111 -9.21 -19.05 -5.42
N TYR A 112 -9.33 -17.72 -5.32
CA TYR A 112 -9.62 -16.86 -6.48
C TYR A 112 -8.38 -16.14 -7.02
N ARG A 113 -7.31 -16.00 -6.22
CA ARG A 113 -6.11 -15.27 -6.63
C ARG A 113 -4.94 -16.18 -6.90
N LEU A 114 -4.66 -17.10 -5.98
CA LEU A 114 -3.51 -17.99 -6.09
C LEU A 114 -3.84 -19.27 -6.84
N GLY A 115 -5.04 -19.81 -6.67
CA GLY A 115 -5.42 -21.13 -7.18
C GLY A 115 -4.73 -22.26 -6.41
N TRP A 116 -4.32 -22.01 -5.17
CA TRP A 116 -3.66 -22.98 -4.30
C TRP A 116 -4.69 -23.65 -3.39
N GLN A 117 -4.53 -24.96 -3.17
CA GLN A 117 -5.38 -25.74 -2.29
C GLN A 117 -4.66 -26.01 -0.96
N ALA A 118 -5.40 -26.02 0.14
CA ALA A 118 -4.86 -26.37 1.44
C ALA A 118 -4.81 -27.90 1.62
N PRO A 119 -3.79 -28.45 2.32
CA PRO A 119 -2.62 -27.75 2.84
C PRO A 119 -1.70 -27.26 1.73
N ILE A 120 -1.14 -26.05 1.90
CA ILE A 120 -0.18 -25.48 0.95
C ILE A 120 1.16 -26.16 1.22
N ILE A 121 1.64 -26.93 0.26
CA ILE A 121 2.91 -27.66 0.39
C ILE A 121 3.83 -27.18 -0.75
N PRO A 122 5.00 -26.61 -0.44
CA PRO A 122 5.98 -26.26 -1.47
C PRO A 122 6.54 -27.55 -2.10
N ARG A 123 6.84 -27.49 -3.39
CA ARG A 123 7.48 -28.57 -4.15
C ARG A 123 8.92 -28.80 -3.70
N GLY A 124 9.63 -27.74 -3.33
CA GLY A 124 11.03 -27.82 -2.92
C GLY A 124 11.46 -26.77 -1.92
N ARG A 125 12.76 -26.45 -1.94
CA ARG A 125 13.33 -25.41 -1.07
C ARG A 125 12.86 -24.02 -1.52
N PRO A 126 12.92 -23.01 -0.63
CA PRO A 126 12.60 -21.63 -0.99
C PRO A 126 13.29 -21.19 -2.28
N PHE A 127 12.49 -20.64 -3.20
CA PHE A 127 12.94 -20.13 -4.51
C PHE A 127 13.54 -21.17 -5.47
N GLU A 128 13.38 -22.47 -5.23
CA GLU A 128 13.88 -23.54 -6.11
C GLU A 128 12.96 -23.83 -7.29
N TYR A 129 11.65 -23.68 -7.10
CA TYR A 129 10.62 -24.01 -8.10
C TYR A 129 9.66 -22.84 -8.27
N GLU A 130 9.48 -22.38 -9.51
CA GLU A 130 8.57 -21.27 -9.83
C GLU A 130 7.12 -21.58 -9.43
N GLU A 131 6.71 -22.86 -9.41
CA GLU A 131 5.34 -23.23 -9.03
C GLU A 131 5.04 -23.00 -7.54
N ASP A 132 6.06 -22.74 -6.72
CA ASP A 132 5.93 -22.39 -5.32
C ASP A 132 5.78 -20.88 -5.09
N LEU A 133 5.84 -20.08 -6.17
CA LEU A 133 5.66 -18.64 -6.13
C LEU A 133 4.48 -18.22 -7.01
N LYS A 134 3.91 -17.05 -6.69
CA LYS A 134 3.03 -16.35 -7.60
C LYS A 134 3.25 -14.85 -7.48
N VAL A 135 3.61 -14.22 -8.59
CA VAL A 135 3.76 -12.76 -8.68
C VAL A 135 2.46 -12.19 -9.20
N LEU A 136 1.88 -11.24 -8.47
CA LEU A 136 0.63 -10.56 -8.85
C LEU A 136 0.77 -9.06 -8.63
N HIS A 137 0.07 -8.27 -9.44
CA HIS A 137 -0.20 -6.88 -9.09
C HIS A 137 -0.96 -6.79 -7.77
N ASN A 138 -0.58 -5.83 -6.93
CA ASN A 138 -1.35 -5.48 -5.74
C ASN A 138 -2.64 -4.78 -6.18
N ASP A 139 -3.81 -5.33 -5.87
CA ASP A 139 -5.10 -4.72 -6.23
C ASP A 139 -5.43 -3.49 -5.39
N TRP A 140 -4.76 -3.39 -4.24
CA TRP A 140 -4.91 -2.29 -3.29
C TRP A 140 -3.56 -1.65 -3.02
N PRO A 141 -2.92 -1.08 -4.07
CA PRO A 141 -1.59 -0.50 -3.97
C PRO A 141 -1.59 0.67 -2.98
N TYR A 142 -0.39 1.05 -2.54
CA TYR A 142 -0.22 2.31 -1.84
C TYR A 142 -0.46 3.48 -2.79
N GLY A 143 -0.77 4.63 -2.21
CA GLY A 143 -0.78 5.88 -2.94
C GLY A 143 0.67 6.30 -3.16
N ILE A 144 1.17 5.99 -4.34
CA ILE A 144 2.55 6.22 -4.74
C ILE A 144 2.56 6.70 -6.19
N ASP A 145 3.69 7.21 -6.66
CA ASP A 145 3.87 7.63 -8.05
C ASP A 145 3.29 6.57 -9.01
N PRO A 146 2.40 6.95 -9.95
CA PRO A 146 1.69 6.00 -10.82
C PRO A 146 2.60 5.21 -11.77
N ARG A 147 3.85 5.65 -11.94
CA ARG A 147 4.89 4.90 -12.67
C ARG A 147 5.40 3.70 -11.87
N ILE A 148 5.19 3.67 -10.56
CA ILE A 148 5.59 2.55 -9.71
C ILE A 148 4.56 1.41 -9.85
N LYS A 149 5.01 0.24 -10.28
CA LYS A 149 4.22 -0.99 -10.24
C LYS A 149 4.43 -1.69 -8.91
N HIS A 150 3.36 -1.73 -8.10
CA HIS A 150 3.36 -2.44 -6.82
C HIS A 150 2.92 -3.88 -7.01
N LEU A 151 3.85 -4.81 -6.83
CA LEU A 151 3.64 -6.25 -6.94
C LEU A 151 3.64 -6.89 -5.55
N ILE A 152 3.03 -8.06 -5.47
CA ILE A 152 3.09 -8.98 -4.35
C ILE A 152 3.62 -10.30 -4.88
N VAL A 153 4.69 -10.79 -4.28
CA VAL A 153 5.22 -12.13 -4.51
C VAL A 153 4.74 -13.02 -3.37
N TRP A 154 3.82 -13.94 -3.68
CA TRP A 154 3.28 -14.93 -2.76
C TRP A 154 4.15 -16.18 -2.76
N THR A 155 4.38 -16.78 -1.60
CA THR A 155 5.19 -18.00 -1.45
C THR A 155 4.38 -19.13 -0.81
N LYS A 156 4.64 -20.37 -1.24
CA LYS A 156 4.11 -21.59 -0.58
C LYS A 156 4.93 -22.03 0.64
N PHE A 157 6.11 -21.45 0.81
CA PHE A 157 7.03 -21.69 1.92
C PHE A 157 7.08 -20.49 2.85
N ASP A 158 7.49 -20.74 4.09
CA ASP A 158 7.63 -19.70 5.09
C ASP A 158 8.83 -18.80 4.80
N LEU A 159 8.68 -17.53 5.12
CA LEU A 159 9.77 -16.57 5.16
C LEU A 159 10.23 -16.49 6.61
N GLU A 160 11.30 -17.23 6.96
CA GLU A 160 11.73 -17.36 8.35
C GLU A 160 12.15 -16.00 8.94
N GLU A 161 11.67 -15.75 10.15
CA GLU A 161 11.99 -14.56 10.95
C GLU A 161 13.14 -14.85 11.92
N ASP A 162 13.92 -13.82 12.23
CA ASP A 162 14.82 -13.79 13.36
C ASP A 162 14.00 -13.70 14.66
N PRO A 163 14.20 -14.62 15.61
CA PRO A 163 13.36 -14.69 16.82
C PRO A 163 13.61 -13.56 17.82
N GLU A 164 14.73 -12.83 17.72
CA GLU A 164 15.05 -11.70 18.60
C GLU A 164 14.41 -10.41 18.10
N THR A 165 14.37 -10.21 16.79
CA THR A 165 13.92 -8.95 16.16
C THR A 165 12.51 -9.03 15.57
N GLY A 166 12.03 -10.23 15.23
CA GLY A 166 10.78 -10.43 14.49
C GLY A 166 10.82 -9.95 13.03
N ASP A 167 12.00 -9.57 12.53
CA ASP A 167 12.24 -9.29 11.10
C ASP A 167 12.71 -10.56 10.38
N LEU A 168 12.88 -10.53 9.06
CA LEU A 168 13.49 -11.63 8.31
C LEU A 168 14.87 -12.00 8.84
N SER A 169 15.13 -13.30 8.98
CA SER A 169 16.49 -13.79 9.24
C SER A 169 17.44 -13.37 8.11
N ASP A 170 18.72 -13.19 8.43
CA ASP A 170 19.75 -12.82 7.43
C ASP A 170 19.83 -13.84 6.28
N GLU A 171 19.55 -15.11 6.55
CA GLU A 171 19.49 -16.15 5.52
C GLU A 171 18.30 -15.96 4.60
N THR A 172 17.09 -15.77 5.15
CA THR A 172 15.89 -15.53 4.35
C THR A 172 16.02 -14.23 3.55
N ARG A 173 16.53 -13.16 4.15
CA ARG A 173 16.76 -11.87 3.49
C ARG A 173 17.69 -12.03 2.29
N ARG A 174 18.79 -12.79 2.41
CA ARG A 174 19.70 -13.08 1.29
C ARG A 174 19.03 -13.89 0.18
N LYS A 175 18.19 -14.89 0.53
CA LYS A 175 17.44 -15.69 -0.45
C LYS A 175 16.44 -14.84 -1.23
N VAL A 176 15.66 -14.00 -0.53
CA VAL A 176 14.71 -13.08 -1.17
C VAL A 176 15.44 -12.08 -2.06
N ASP A 177 16.55 -11.49 -1.58
CA ASP A 177 17.31 -10.53 -2.38
C ASP A 177 17.92 -11.18 -3.63
N GLY A 178 18.44 -12.41 -3.52
CA GLY A 178 18.90 -13.21 -4.66
C GLY A 178 17.81 -13.43 -5.70
N TYR A 179 16.63 -13.89 -5.28
CA TYR A 179 15.48 -14.03 -6.17
C TYR A 179 15.09 -12.70 -6.82
N VAL A 180 15.02 -11.60 -6.05
CA VAL A 180 14.64 -10.28 -6.60
C VAL A 180 15.68 -9.77 -7.60
N ASN A 181 16.96 -10.04 -7.35
CA ASN A 181 18.05 -9.72 -8.29
C ASN A 181 17.85 -10.44 -9.62
N GLU A 182 17.63 -11.75 -9.58
CA GLU A 182 17.48 -12.58 -10.78
C GLU A 182 16.17 -12.28 -11.53
N ALA A 183 15.04 -12.24 -10.83
CA ALA A 183 13.72 -12.11 -11.44
C ALA A 183 13.37 -10.68 -11.89
N PHE A 184 13.93 -9.65 -11.24
CA PHE A 184 13.55 -8.26 -11.51
C PHE A 184 14.74 -7.35 -11.79
N ARG A 185 15.73 -7.25 -10.88
CA ARG A 185 16.81 -6.25 -11.02
C ARG A 185 17.68 -6.49 -12.25
N ALA A 186 17.90 -7.74 -12.64
CA ALA A 186 18.68 -8.10 -13.84
C ALA A 186 18.06 -7.61 -15.16
N HIS A 187 16.77 -7.25 -15.14
CA HIS A 187 16.01 -6.84 -16.32
C HIS A 187 15.53 -5.38 -16.28
N MET A 188 15.96 -4.65 -15.26
CA MET A 188 15.53 -3.28 -14.97
C MET A 188 16.76 -2.38 -14.82
N PRO A 189 16.64 -1.06 -15.04
CA PRO A 189 17.72 -0.13 -14.72
C PRO A 189 18.10 -0.20 -13.24
N GLU A 190 19.35 0.13 -12.93
CA GLU A 190 19.83 0.21 -11.56
C GLU A 190 18.95 1.15 -10.71
N ASP A 191 18.79 0.84 -9.43
CA ASP A 191 18.00 1.64 -8.48
C ASP A 191 16.50 1.83 -8.82
N THR A 192 15.94 1.04 -9.73
CA THR A 192 14.49 1.07 -10.08
C THR A 192 13.68 -0.08 -9.48
N VAL A 193 14.32 -0.95 -8.68
CA VAL A 193 13.66 -2.10 -8.05
C VAL A 193 13.98 -2.16 -6.56
N ILE A 194 12.93 -2.14 -5.75
CA ILE A 194 13.00 -2.39 -4.30
C ILE A 194 12.06 -3.51 -3.91
N TRP A 195 12.34 -4.11 -2.76
CA TRP A 195 11.44 -5.06 -2.14
C TRP A 195 11.39 -4.82 -0.63
N PHE A 196 10.28 -5.20 -0.01
CA PHE A 196 10.11 -5.19 1.43
C PHE A 196 9.07 -6.22 1.85
N ARG A 197 9.13 -6.64 3.11
CA ARG A 197 8.10 -7.46 3.73
C ARG A 197 7.44 -6.62 4.82
N ASN A 198 6.11 -6.58 4.81
CA ASN A 198 5.39 -5.95 5.92
C ASN A 198 5.57 -6.75 7.22
N TRP A 199 5.77 -6.04 8.33
CA TRP A 199 5.76 -6.62 9.67
C TRP A 199 4.50 -7.45 9.91
N SER A 200 4.58 -8.45 10.78
CA SER A 200 3.43 -9.30 11.13
C SER A 200 2.20 -8.48 11.53
N SER A 201 2.36 -7.39 12.29
CA SER A 201 1.27 -6.48 12.69
C SER A 201 0.60 -5.70 11.55
N LEU A 202 1.27 -5.57 10.40
CA LEU A 202 0.76 -4.86 9.21
C LEU A 202 0.15 -5.82 8.17
N LYS A 203 0.37 -7.13 8.30
CA LYS A 203 -0.16 -8.14 7.38
C LYS A 203 -1.67 -8.29 7.60
N SER A 204 -2.44 -8.16 6.53
CA SER A 204 -3.88 -8.50 6.55
C SER A 204 -4.13 -10.01 6.36
N ILE A 205 -3.11 -10.77 5.93
CA ILE A 205 -3.17 -12.22 5.67
C ILE A 205 -1.91 -12.88 6.23
N HIS A 206 -2.03 -13.56 7.36
CA HIS A 206 -0.89 -14.18 8.06
C HIS A 206 -0.56 -15.61 7.59
N ALA A 207 -1.48 -16.28 6.91
CA ALA A 207 -1.35 -17.71 6.58
C ALA A 207 -0.74 -17.98 5.19
N VAL A 208 -0.52 -16.94 4.38
CA VAL A 208 0.22 -17.05 3.12
C VAL A 208 1.29 -15.98 3.13
N GLU A 209 2.53 -16.44 3.20
CA GLU A 209 3.69 -15.56 3.21
C GLU A 209 3.82 -14.83 1.87
N HIS A 210 4.21 -13.58 1.98
CA HIS A 210 4.40 -12.71 0.83
C HIS A 210 5.33 -11.55 1.16
N PHE A 211 5.97 -11.04 0.12
CA PHE A 211 6.70 -9.79 0.15
C PHE A 211 6.29 -8.91 -1.02
N HIS A 212 6.53 -7.62 -0.89
CA HIS A 212 6.22 -6.64 -1.91
C HIS A 212 7.46 -6.37 -2.76
N VAL A 213 7.25 -6.21 -4.06
CA VAL A 213 8.26 -5.70 -5.00
C VAL A 213 7.67 -4.45 -5.64
N MET A 214 8.46 -3.39 -5.74
CA MET A 214 8.08 -2.18 -6.44
C MET A 214 9.07 -1.91 -7.56
N LEU A 215 8.54 -1.72 -8.77
CA LEU A 215 9.29 -1.44 -9.98
C LEU A 215 8.97 -0.02 -10.43
N PHE A 216 9.97 0.83 -10.59
CA PHE A 216 9.79 2.19 -11.08
C PHE A 216 9.90 2.22 -12.61
N ASP A 217 8.82 2.63 -13.26
CA ASP A 217 8.71 2.80 -14.71
C ASP A 217 9.22 1.59 -15.53
N PRO A 218 8.75 0.35 -15.23
CA PRO A 218 9.20 -0.83 -15.95
C PRO A 218 8.77 -0.76 -17.42
N PRO A 219 9.54 -1.39 -18.33
CA PRO A 219 9.15 -1.52 -19.73
C PRO A 219 7.74 -2.10 -19.87
N GLU A 220 7.02 -1.67 -20.91
CA GLU A 220 5.68 -2.18 -21.20
C GLU A 220 5.72 -3.71 -21.37
N GLY A 221 4.77 -4.41 -20.74
CA GLY A 221 4.68 -5.88 -20.78
C GLY A 221 5.71 -6.62 -19.91
N PHE A 222 6.53 -5.92 -19.11
CA PHE A 222 7.48 -6.56 -18.19
C PHE A 222 6.79 -7.46 -17.15
N ILE A 223 5.61 -7.05 -16.69
CA ILE A 223 4.72 -7.86 -15.85
C ILE A 223 3.37 -7.94 -16.57
N GLN A 224 2.81 -9.14 -16.67
CA GLN A 224 1.51 -9.43 -17.28
C GLN A 224 0.42 -9.65 -16.23
#